data_AF-A0A1H0DYL8-F1
#
_entry.id   AF-A0A1H0DYL8-F1
#
_cell.length_a   1.000
_cell.length_b   1.000
_cell.length_c   1.000
_cell.angle_alpha   90.00
_cell.angle_beta   90.00
_cell.angle_gamma   90.00
#
_symmetry.space_group_name_H-M   'P 1'
#
loop_
_entity.id
_entity.type
_entity.pdbx_description
1 polymer ?
#
loop_
_entity_poly.entity_id
_entity_poly.type
_entity_poly.pdbx_seq_one_letter_code
_entity_poly.pdbx_strand_id
1 'polypeptide(L)'
;MSMNRVRTVGSKWVKTKVLLLNKKLRKFVPETRIYSQTNLLHMLNKYKMVYVKPINGSFGQGVIRVEKKYNYHFQSGTVAKTFTTYQGLFAALNIAKLNRSYLVQQGIHLLTHQKRIFDIRIMVQKSPKKKWEATGYIGRVAHPRKIVTNFHNSGKPLPLELLLGPYLNNQKKNAYIKNLRHLGYQIATHYQKIYPGFKEIGVDIGIDKQLKPWVLEVNTAPDPFIFNQLQDKKMFYKVLRYTRANGRFVPAKRK
;
A
#
# COMPACT_ATOMS: atom_id res chain seq x y z
N MET A 1 -14.90 -26.36 -14.58
CA MET A 1 -14.28 -25.54 -13.52
C MET A 1 -14.77 -24.09 -13.64
N SER A 2 -15.61 -23.63 -12.71
CA SER A 2 -16.06 -22.23 -12.68
C SER A 2 -14.86 -21.31 -12.44
N MET A 3 -14.41 -20.59 -13.48
CA MET A 3 -13.38 -19.57 -13.33
C MET A 3 -13.90 -18.50 -12.37
N ASN A 4 -13.21 -18.35 -11.23
CA ASN A 4 -13.59 -17.42 -10.18
C ASN A 4 -13.65 -15.98 -10.73
N ARG A 5 -14.86 -15.47 -11.03
CA ARG A 5 -15.10 -14.13 -11.63
C ARG A 5 -15.00 -12.99 -10.63
N VAL A 6 -14.41 -13.23 -9.46
CA VAL A 6 -14.21 -12.24 -8.41
C VAL A 6 -13.50 -11.01 -8.99
N ARG A 7 -14.10 -9.85 -8.77
CA ARG A 7 -13.62 -8.55 -9.27
C ARG A 7 -12.83 -7.77 -8.22
N THR A 8 -12.95 -8.13 -6.94
CA THR A 8 -12.28 -7.49 -5.81
C THR A 8 -11.95 -8.49 -4.70
N VAL A 9 -10.87 -8.26 -3.94
CA VAL A 9 -10.50 -9.07 -2.78
C VAL A 9 -10.29 -8.14 -1.58
N GLY A 10 -11.10 -8.31 -0.54
CA GLY A 10 -11.02 -7.47 0.67
C GLY A 10 -9.87 -7.82 1.62
N SER A 11 -9.56 -9.12 1.75
CA SER A 11 -8.57 -9.60 2.72
C SER A 11 -7.14 -9.23 2.31
N LYS A 12 -6.47 -8.43 3.15
CA LYS A 12 -5.04 -8.11 2.97
C LYS A 12 -4.18 -9.38 2.94
N TRP A 13 -4.52 -10.38 3.74
CA TRP A 13 -3.77 -11.62 3.81
C TRP A 13 -3.85 -12.43 2.52
N VAL A 14 -5.04 -12.57 1.95
CA VAL A 14 -5.23 -13.25 0.65
C VAL A 14 -4.44 -12.52 -0.45
N LYS A 15 -4.53 -11.19 -0.48
CA LYS A 15 -3.77 -10.37 -1.43
C LYS A 15 -2.25 -10.59 -1.26
N THR A 16 -1.73 -10.56 -0.03
CA THR A 16 -0.31 -10.84 0.23
C THR A 16 0.09 -12.25 -0.24
N LYS A 17 -0.72 -13.29 0.05
CA LYS A 17 -0.45 -14.65 -0.40
C LYS A 17 -0.32 -14.77 -1.92
N VAL A 18 -1.16 -14.06 -2.68
CA VAL A 18 -1.09 -14.05 -4.16
C VAL A 18 0.29 -13.60 -4.63
N LEU A 19 0.84 -12.53 -4.07
CA LEU A 19 2.18 -12.03 -4.44
C LEU A 19 3.28 -13.04 -4.10
N LEU A 20 3.16 -13.73 -2.96
CA LEU A 20 4.16 -14.69 -2.50
C LEU A 20 4.28 -15.93 -3.39
N LEU A 21 3.24 -16.27 -4.16
CA LEU A 21 3.29 -17.34 -5.17
C LEU A 21 4.30 -17.06 -6.30
N ASN A 22 4.69 -15.79 -6.50
CA ASN A 22 5.62 -15.40 -7.55
C ASN A 22 7.02 -15.15 -6.98
N LYS A 23 7.98 -16.02 -7.33
CA LYS A 23 9.38 -15.93 -6.90
C LYS A 23 10.04 -14.59 -7.24
N LYS A 24 9.66 -13.94 -8.35
CA LYS A 24 10.21 -12.63 -8.74
C LYS A 24 9.61 -11.47 -7.94
N LEU A 25 8.37 -11.60 -7.45
CA LEU A 25 7.67 -10.55 -6.71
C LEU A 25 7.87 -10.63 -5.20
N ARG A 26 8.03 -11.84 -4.62
CA ARG A 26 8.14 -12.04 -3.16
C ARG A 26 9.22 -11.19 -2.50
N LYS A 27 10.31 -10.86 -3.21
CA LYS A 27 11.43 -10.05 -2.70
C LYS A 27 11.05 -8.59 -2.38
N PHE A 28 9.93 -8.12 -2.93
CA PHE A 28 9.36 -6.80 -2.70
C PHE A 28 8.24 -6.81 -1.65
N VAL A 29 7.87 -7.96 -1.09
CA VAL A 29 6.77 -8.07 -0.13
C VAL A 29 7.36 -8.09 1.29
N PRO A 30 6.97 -7.16 2.18
CA PRO A 30 7.39 -7.21 3.59
C PRO A 30 6.90 -8.51 4.25
N GLU A 31 7.73 -9.12 5.10
CA GLU A 31 7.31 -10.33 5.83
C GLU A 31 6.04 -10.02 6.63
N THR A 32 5.03 -10.89 6.52
CA THR A 32 3.72 -10.68 7.12
C THR A 32 3.24 -11.99 7.74
N ARG A 33 2.76 -11.92 8.99
CA ARG A 33 2.22 -13.06 9.75
C ARG A 33 0.86 -12.73 10.33
N ILE A 34 0.09 -13.75 10.67
CA ILE A 34 -1.13 -13.57 11.47
C ILE A 34 -0.74 -13.05 12.85
N TYR A 35 -1.48 -12.06 13.35
CA TYR A 35 -1.25 -11.51 14.68
C TYR A 35 -1.52 -12.56 15.76
N SER A 36 -0.49 -12.83 16.56
CA SER A 36 -0.55 -13.58 17.81
C SER A 36 0.54 -13.03 18.74
N GLN A 37 0.48 -13.37 20.02
CA GLN A 37 1.52 -12.98 20.97
C GLN A 37 2.90 -13.50 20.55
N THR A 38 2.98 -14.73 20.05
CA THR A 38 4.25 -15.32 19.60
C THR A 38 4.78 -14.68 18.32
N ASN A 39 3.91 -14.50 17.31
CA ASN A 39 4.31 -13.89 16.03
C ASN A 39 4.70 -12.42 16.20
N LEU A 40 4.00 -11.66 17.04
CA LEU A 40 4.36 -10.27 17.31
C LEU A 40 5.75 -10.17 17.94
N LEU A 41 6.04 -10.97 18.98
CA LEU A 41 7.34 -10.97 19.64
C LEU A 41 8.45 -11.35 18.66
N HIS A 42 8.25 -12.43 17.89
CA HIS A 42 9.20 -12.88 16.87
C HIS A 42 9.50 -11.78 15.85
N MET A 43 8.46 -11.17 15.28
CA MET A 43 8.60 -10.12 14.28
C MET A 43 9.26 -8.86 14.84
N LEU A 44 8.96 -8.48 16.09
CA LEU A 44 9.62 -7.36 16.78
C LEU A 44 11.10 -7.65 17.04
N ASN A 45 11.44 -8.86 17.46
CA ASN A 45 12.84 -9.24 17.70
C ASN A 45 13.66 -9.19 16.40
N LYS A 46 13.07 -9.67 15.30
CA LYS A 46 13.70 -9.72 13.97
C LYS A 46 13.83 -8.34 13.31
N TYR A 47 12.76 -7.54 13.32
CA TYR A 47 12.70 -6.32 12.51
C TYR A 47 12.79 -5.02 13.30
N LYS A 48 12.63 -5.07 14.63
CA LYS A 48 12.54 -3.93 15.56
C LYS A 48 11.36 -3.00 15.32
N MET A 49 10.89 -2.81 14.09
CA MET A 49 9.68 -2.07 13.75
C MET A 49 8.70 -2.98 13.02
N VAL A 50 7.43 -2.93 13.42
CA VAL A 50 6.34 -3.67 12.77
C VAL A 50 5.07 -2.82 12.68
N TYR A 51 4.20 -3.15 11.74
CA TYR A 51 2.83 -2.64 11.66
C TYR A 51 1.85 -3.76 12.02
N VAL A 52 1.03 -3.49 13.03
CA VAL A 52 -0.11 -4.31 13.43
C VAL A 52 -1.35 -3.74 12.76
N LYS A 53 -1.95 -4.48 11.82
CA LYS A 53 -3.04 -3.96 10.97
C LYS A 53 -4.18 -4.97 10.80
N PRO A 54 -5.45 -4.53 10.69
CA PRO A 54 -6.56 -5.45 10.51
C PRO A 54 -6.49 -6.15 9.15
N ILE A 55 -6.86 -7.44 9.11
CA ILE A 55 -6.93 -8.21 7.85
C ILE A 55 -7.89 -7.56 6.86
N ASN A 56 -9.06 -7.14 7.37
CA ASN A 56 -10.11 -6.46 6.63
C ASN A 56 -10.28 -5.03 7.13
N GLY A 57 -10.37 -4.09 6.20
CA GLY A 57 -10.55 -2.66 6.50
C GLY A 57 -9.87 -1.78 5.45
N SER A 58 -10.17 -0.50 5.50
CA SER A 58 -9.72 0.51 4.55
C SER A 58 -9.12 1.72 5.28
N PHE A 59 -8.50 2.61 4.51
CA PHE A 59 -8.07 3.94 4.95
C PHE A 59 -7.00 3.99 6.05
N GLY A 60 -6.49 2.85 6.52
CA GLY A 60 -5.50 2.78 7.59
C GLY A 60 -6.10 2.89 8.99
N GLN A 61 -7.42 2.76 9.11
CA GLN A 61 -8.07 2.66 10.41
C GLN A 61 -7.63 1.37 11.12
N GLY A 62 -7.34 1.49 12.41
CA GLY A 62 -6.82 0.37 13.22
C GLY A 62 -5.39 -0.03 12.90
N VAL A 63 -4.64 0.73 12.09
CA VAL A 63 -3.20 0.45 11.88
C VAL A 63 -2.41 1.02 13.05
N ILE A 64 -1.59 0.17 13.65
CA ILE A 64 -0.74 0.49 14.79
C ILE A 64 0.71 0.20 14.41
N ARG A 65 1.61 1.18 14.58
CA ARG A 65 3.06 0.96 14.47
C ARG A 65 3.60 0.59 15.82
N VAL A 66 4.48 -0.40 15.88
CA VAL A 66 5.18 -0.81 17.10
C VAL A 66 6.68 -0.83 16.82
N GLU A 67 7.46 -0.23 17.72
CA GLU A 67 8.92 -0.19 17.67
C GLU A 67 9.50 -0.74 18.97
N LYS A 68 10.46 -1.67 18.88
CA LYS A 68 11.25 -2.18 19.98
C LYS A 68 12.63 -1.53 19.94
N LYS A 69 12.91 -0.69 20.95
CA LYS A 69 14.24 -0.14 21.24
C LYS A 69 14.68 -0.68 22.60
N TYR A 70 15.09 0.20 23.53
CA TYR A 70 15.21 -0.13 24.95
C TYR A 70 13.83 -0.47 25.54
N ASN A 71 12.84 0.38 25.24
CA ASN A 71 11.42 0.15 25.55
C ASN A 71 10.62 -0.20 24.28
N TYR A 72 9.37 -0.58 24.46
CA TYR A 72 8.39 -0.75 23.40
C TYR A 72 7.60 0.54 23.22
N HIS A 73 7.55 1.05 21.99
CA HIS A 73 6.73 2.20 21.63
C HIS A 73 5.63 1.73 20.69
N PHE A 74 4.39 2.10 20.94
CA PHE A 74 3.33 1.94 19.95
C PHE A 74 2.67 3.26 19.62
N GLN A 75 2.23 3.40 18.37
CA GLN A 75 1.49 4.54 17.90
C GLN A 75 0.27 4.11 17.09
N SER A 76 -0.90 4.57 17.49
CA SER A 76 -2.18 4.38 16.80
C SER A 76 -2.75 5.76 16.44
N GLY A 77 -2.80 6.08 15.14
CA GLY A 77 -3.10 7.44 14.70
C GLY A 77 -2.11 8.46 15.27
N THR A 78 -2.59 9.37 16.10
CA THR A 78 -1.77 10.38 16.82
C THR A 78 -1.47 10.00 18.27
N VAL A 79 -2.08 8.94 18.78
CA VAL A 79 -1.86 8.46 20.16
C VAL A 79 -0.61 7.60 20.17
N ALA A 80 0.36 7.95 21.02
CA ALA A 80 1.56 7.18 21.26
C ALA A 80 1.65 6.80 22.74
N LYS A 81 2.08 5.57 23.03
CA LYS A 81 2.44 5.17 24.40
C LYS A 81 3.71 4.32 24.40
N THR A 82 4.33 4.24 25.57
CA THR A 82 5.57 3.50 25.81
C THR A 82 5.33 2.45 26.89
N PHE A 83 5.97 1.28 26.75
CA PHE A 83 5.93 0.19 27.71
C PHE A 83 7.33 -0.37 27.94
N THR A 84 7.64 -0.68 29.19
CA THR A 84 8.90 -1.32 29.59
C THR A 84 8.87 -2.83 29.34
N THR A 85 7.69 -3.46 29.40
CA THR A 85 7.52 -4.91 29.20
C THR A 85 6.76 -5.25 27.93
N TYR A 86 7.07 -6.42 27.38
CA TYR A 86 6.36 -6.95 26.22
C TYR A 86 4.90 -7.27 26.53
N GLN A 87 4.63 -7.79 27.73
CA GLN A 87 3.29 -8.13 28.21
C GLN A 87 2.41 -6.88 28.29
N GLY A 88 2.94 -5.78 28.83
CA GLY A 88 2.25 -4.49 28.89
C GLY A 88 1.91 -3.95 27.49
N LEU A 89 2.87 -4.02 26.55
CA LEU A 89 2.63 -3.70 25.14
C LEU A 89 1.51 -4.57 24.55
N PHE A 90 1.58 -5.89 24.74
CA PHE A 90 0.63 -6.82 24.12
C PHE A 90 -0.80 -6.61 24.64
N ALA A 91 -0.95 -6.41 25.96
CA ALA A 91 -2.24 -6.09 26.57
C ALA A 91 -2.81 -4.78 25.99
N ALA A 92 -2.01 -3.72 25.93
CA ALA A 92 -2.43 -2.45 25.37
C ALA A 92 -2.80 -2.53 23.88
N LEU A 93 -2.09 -3.34 23.09
CA LEU A 93 -2.46 -3.62 21.71
C LEU A 93 -3.82 -4.30 21.62
N ASN A 94 -4.13 -5.26 22.50
CA ASN A 94 -5.44 -5.93 22.50
C ASN A 94 -6.59 -4.98 22.84
N ILE A 95 -6.35 -3.96 23.66
CA ILE A 95 -7.32 -2.89 23.93
C ILE A 95 -7.44 -1.92 22.74
N ALA A 96 -6.32 -1.53 22.12
CA ALA A 96 -6.29 -0.52 21.06
C ALA A 96 -6.74 -1.04 19.69
N LYS A 97 -6.61 -2.35 19.44
CA LYS A 97 -7.06 -2.98 18.19
C LYS A 97 -8.59 -2.99 18.11
N LEU A 98 -9.08 -2.86 16.88
CA LEU A 98 -10.47 -3.18 16.57
C LEU A 98 -10.78 -4.65 16.86
N ASN A 99 -12.00 -4.98 17.28
CA ASN A 99 -12.45 -6.35 17.50
C ASN A 99 -12.60 -7.13 16.17
N ARG A 100 -11.47 -7.61 15.63
CA ARG A 100 -11.34 -8.39 14.39
C ARG A 100 -9.95 -9.02 14.28
N SER A 101 -9.73 -9.87 13.29
CA SER A 101 -8.42 -10.48 13.02
C SER A 101 -7.39 -9.48 12.47
N TYR A 102 -6.14 -9.61 12.91
CA TYR A 102 -5.02 -8.73 12.57
C TYR A 102 -3.84 -9.48 11.96
N LEU A 103 -2.96 -8.70 11.33
CA LEU A 103 -1.65 -9.11 10.83
C LEU A 103 -0.56 -8.35 11.55
N VAL A 104 0.63 -8.95 11.65
CA VAL A 104 1.89 -8.28 11.97
C VAL A 104 2.72 -8.25 10.70
N GLN A 105 3.07 -7.08 10.22
CA GLN A 105 3.87 -6.89 9.02
C GLN A 105 5.18 -6.19 9.39
N GLN A 106 6.28 -6.61 8.77
CA GLN A 106 7.58 -5.93 8.85
C GLN A 106 7.42 -4.44 8.58
N GLY A 107 7.95 -3.61 9.48
CA GLY A 107 8.07 -2.18 9.28
C GLY A 107 9.21 -1.85 8.33
N ILE A 108 8.95 -0.92 7.41
CA ILE A 108 9.96 -0.39 6.48
C ILE A 108 10.25 1.06 6.85
N HIS A 109 11.53 1.40 7.01
CA HIS A 109 11.97 2.78 7.22
C HIS A 109 11.96 3.52 5.87
N LEU A 110 10.83 4.16 5.58
CA LEU A 110 10.60 4.81 4.30
C LEU A 110 11.43 6.08 4.11
N LEU A 111 11.66 6.43 2.84
CA LEU A 111 12.08 7.77 2.45
C LEU A 111 11.10 8.81 2.98
N THR A 112 11.61 10.03 3.15
CA THR A 112 10.83 11.15 3.67
C THR A 112 10.90 12.37 2.76
N HIS A 113 9.90 13.22 2.84
CA HIS A 113 9.92 14.54 2.24
C HIS A 113 9.58 15.53 3.34
N GLN A 114 10.47 16.48 3.63
CA GLN A 114 10.32 17.41 4.76
C GLN A 114 10.05 16.67 6.09
N LYS A 115 10.85 15.62 6.38
CA LYS A 115 10.72 14.74 7.57
C LYS A 115 9.42 13.94 7.67
N ARG A 116 8.58 13.94 6.62
CA ARG A 116 7.32 13.19 6.56
C ARG A 116 7.49 11.97 5.66
N ILE A 117 7.08 10.79 6.13
CA ILE A 117 7.10 9.59 5.29
C ILE A 117 6.17 9.76 4.10
N PHE A 118 6.52 9.13 2.99
CA PHE A 118 5.63 9.03 1.84
C PHE A 118 5.67 7.63 1.24
N ASP A 119 4.61 7.30 0.53
CA ASP A 119 4.57 6.13 -0.34
C ASP A 119 4.04 6.54 -1.72
N ILE A 120 3.90 5.55 -2.60
CA ILE A 120 3.58 5.73 -3.99
C ILE A 120 2.38 4.87 -4.33
N ARG A 121 1.34 5.49 -4.90
CA ARG A 121 0.24 4.79 -5.54
C ARG A 121 0.55 4.64 -7.02
N ILE A 122 0.70 3.42 -7.52
CA ILE A 122 0.68 3.09 -8.95
C ILE A 122 -0.71 2.57 -9.32
N MET A 123 -1.39 3.23 -10.27
CA MET A 123 -2.65 2.74 -10.84
C MET A 123 -2.34 1.95 -12.10
N VAL A 124 -2.83 0.72 -12.18
CA VAL A 124 -2.66 -0.18 -13.33
C VAL A 124 -4.03 -0.66 -13.77
N GLN A 125 -4.36 -0.48 -15.05
CA GLN A 125 -5.69 -0.73 -15.59
C GLN A 125 -5.61 -1.44 -16.93
N LYS A 126 -6.63 -2.22 -17.26
CA LYS A 126 -6.83 -2.73 -18.61
C LYS A 126 -7.29 -1.59 -19.51
N SER A 127 -6.65 -1.49 -20.67
CA SER A 127 -7.10 -0.64 -21.77
C SER A 127 -8.38 -1.19 -22.40
N PRO A 128 -9.07 -0.40 -23.25
CA PRO A 128 -10.19 -0.89 -24.05
C PRO A 128 -9.82 -2.13 -24.87
N LYS A 129 -8.56 -2.21 -25.35
CA LYS A 129 -7.98 -3.37 -26.06
C LYS A 129 -7.55 -4.51 -25.11
N LYS A 130 -7.97 -4.49 -23.85
CA LYS A 130 -7.71 -5.49 -22.80
C LYS A 130 -6.25 -5.72 -22.42
N LYS A 131 -5.33 -4.82 -22.82
CA LYS A 131 -3.92 -4.86 -22.40
C LYS A 131 -3.72 -4.08 -21.10
N TRP A 132 -2.91 -4.61 -20.17
CA TRP A 132 -2.57 -3.92 -18.93
C TRP A 132 -1.65 -2.73 -19.19
N GLU A 133 -1.91 -1.61 -18.52
CA GLU A 133 -1.10 -0.41 -18.57
C GLU A 133 -1.03 0.28 -17.20
N ALA A 134 0.15 0.77 -16.81
CA ALA A 134 0.30 1.66 -15.66
C ALA A 134 -0.15 3.08 -16.06
N THR A 135 -1.42 3.39 -15.79
CA THR A 135 -2.11 4.61 -16.25
C THR A 135 -1.86 5.83 -15.40
N GLY A 136 -1.46 5.65 -14.13
CA GLY A 136 -1.12 6.75 -13.24
C GLY A 136 -0.16 6.35 -12.13
N TYR A 137 0.54 7.35 -11.60
CA TYR A 137 1.36 7.23 -10.39
C TYR A 137 1.36 8.54 -9.61
N ILE A 138 1.37 8.46 -8.28
CA ILE A 138 1.32 9.64 -7.42
C ILE A 138 1.97 9.33 -6.08
N GLY A 139 2.70 10.29 -5.53
CA GLY A 139 3.23 10.20 -4.17
C GLY A 139 2.21 10.65 -3.15
N ARG A 140 2.16 10.01 -1.98
CA ARG A 140 1.26 10.38 -0.87
C ARG A 140 2.08 10.65 0.38
N VAL A 141 2.19 11.91 0.76
CA VAL A 141 2.95 12.32 1.96
C VAL A 141 2.06 12.25 3.18
N ALA A 142 2.45 11.46 4.19
CA ALA A 142 1.71 11.33 5.45
C ALA A 142 1.61 12.66 6.19
N HIS A 143 0.57 12.85 6.99
CA HIS A 143 0.50 13.95 7.95
C HIS A 143 1.69 13.89 8.93
N PRO A 144 2.31 15.02 9.36
CA PRO A 144 3.53 15.01 10.19
C PRO A 144 3.45 14.15 11.46
N ARG A 145 2.26 14.08 12.06
CA ARG A 145 1.99 13.30 13.29
C ARG A 145 1.49 11.87 13.05
N LYS A 146 1.37 11.41 11.80
CA LYS A 146 0.79 10.09 11.46
C LYS A 146 1.85 9.12 10.96
N ILE A 147 1.63 7.84 11.27
CA ILE A 147 2.47 6.70 10.85
C ILE A 147 2.02 6.05 9.55
N VAL A 148 0.93 6.53 8.96
CA VAL A 148 0.35 6.02 7.71
C VAL A 148 0.19 7.17 6.72
N THR A 149 0.38 6.84 5.45
CA THR A 149 0.39 7.72 4.26
C THR A 149 -0.97 7.78 3.54
N ASN A 150 -2.00 7.15 4.10
CA ASN A 150 -3.30 7.01 3.42
C ASN A 150 -3.97 8.36 3.16
N PHE A 151 -4.27 8.61 1.88
CA PHE A 151 -4.86 9.85 1.36
C PHE A 151 -6.16 10.26 2.09
N HIS A 152 -7.09 9.32 2.28
CA HIS A 152 -8.36 9.57 2.99
C HIS A 152 -8.18 10.00 4.47
N ASN A 153 -6.97 9.86 5.00
CA ASN A 153 -6.59 10.22 6.36
C ASN A 153 -5.52 11.34 6.38
N SER A 154 -5.66 12.35 5.52
CA SER A 154 -4.85 13.58 5.51
C SER A 154 -3.48 13.50 4.79
N GLY A 155 -3.32 12.56 3.86
CA GLY A 155 -2.12 12.50 3.02
C GLY A 155 -2.16 13.57 1.92
N LYS A 156 -1.08 14.34 1.72
CA LYS A 156 -0.99 15.33 0.62
C LYS A 156 -0.46 14.62 -0.64
N PRO A 157 -1.25 14.53 -1.73
CA PRO A 157 -0.74 13.98 -2.98
C PRO A 157 0.24 14.96 -3.62
N LEU A 158 1.36 14.45 -4.10
CA LEU A 158 2.40 15.25 -4.76
C LEU A 158 2.94 14.49 -5.98
N PRO A 159 3.47 15.21 -7.00
CA PRO A 159 4.21 14.59 -8.09
C PRO A 159 5.35 13.72 -7.55
N LEU A 160 5.49 12.51 -8.09
CA LEU A 160 6.52 11.58 -7.62
C LEU A 160 7.93 12.11 -7.95
N GLU A 161 8.06 12.83 -9.04
CA GLU A 161 9.27 13.49 -9.51
C GLU A 161 9.82 14.50 -8.48
N LEU A 162 8.91 15.18 -7.76
CA LEU A 162 9.26 16.09 -6.69
C LEU A 162 9.78 15.31 -5.47
N LEU A 163 9.09 14.24 -5.09
CA LEU A 163 9.45 13.45 -3.90
C LEU A 163 10.78 12.70 -4.05
N LEU A 164 11.11 12.26 -5.27
CA LEU A 164 12.36 11.57 -5.56
C LEU A 164 13.52 12.52 -5.88
N GLY A 165 13.26 13.81 -6.12
CA GLY A 165 14.28 14.80 -6.48
C GLY A 165 15.47 14.86 -5.52
N PRO A 166 15.27 14.89 -4.19
CA PRO A 166 16.37 14.89 -3.23
C PRO A 166 17.23 13.61 -3.21
N TYR A 167 16.75 12.52 -3.82
CA TYR A 167 17.38 11.20 -3.76
C TYR A 167 17.99 10.74 -5.08
N LEU A 168 17.53 11.29 -6.20
CA LEU A 168 17.88 10.84 -7.55
C LEU A 168 17.97 12.01 -8.52
N ASN A 169 19.03 12.04 -9.34
CA ASN A 169 19.12 12.95 -10.48
C ASN A 169 18.05 12.63 -11.56
N ASN A 170 17.81 13.55 -12.49
CA ASN A 170 16.70 13.44 -13.45
C ASN A 170 16.70 12.14 -14.28
N GLN A 171 17.85 11.70 -14.79
CA GLN A 171 17.94 10.46 -15.57
C GLN A 171 17.62 9.22 -14.72
N LYS A 172 18.26 9.08 -13.54
CA LYS A 172 18.02 7.95 -12.63
C LYS A 172 16.59 7.96 -12.10
N LYS A 173 16.03 9.13 -11.82
CA LYS A 173 14.65 9.32 -11.37
C LYS A 173 13.64 8.82 -12.41
N ASN A 174 13.80 9.20 -13.68
CA ASN A 174 12.92 8.75 -14.75
C ASN A 174 12.98 7.23 -14.94
N ALA A 175 14.19 6.66 -14.92
CA ALA A 175 14.39 5.21 -14.98
C ALA A 175 13.74 4.49 -13.77
N TYR A 176 13.87 5.06 -12.57
CA TYR A 176 13.30 4.51 -11.35
C TYR A 176 11.76 4.51 -11.37
N ILE A 177 11.13 5.62 -11.80
CA ILE A 177 9.67 5.70 -11.98
C ILE A 177 9.20 4.68 -13.03
N LYS A 178 9.94 4.51 -14.14
CA LYS A 178 9.64 3.47 -15.14
C LYS A 178 9.67 2.07 -14.53
N ASN A 179 10.66 1.78 -13.68
CA ASN A 179 10.76 0.49 -12.98
C ASN A 179 9.61 0.26 -12.00
N LEU A 180 9.18 1.28 -11.25
CA LEU A 180 8.01 1.19 -10.36
C LEU A 180 6.71 0.91 -11.13
N ARG A 181 6.52 1.58 -12.26
CA ARG A 181 5.37 1.33 -13.16
C ARG A 181 5.41 -0.08 -13.73
N HIS A 182 6.59 -0.56 -14.12
CA HIS A 182 6.77 -1.93 -14.58
C HIS A 182 6.48 -2.96 -13.48
N LEU A 183 6.91 -2.71 -12.24
CA LEU A 183 6.57 -3.55 -11.09
C LEU A 183 5.04 -3.61 -10.88
N GLY A 184 4.34 -2.48 -10.97
CA GLY A 184 2.88 -2.45 -10.94
C GLY A 184 2.24 -3.31 -12.04
N TYR A 185 2.74 -3.22 -13.27
CA TYR A 185 2.31 -4.06 -14.39
C TYR A 185 2.53 -5.56 -14.14
N GLN A 186 3.71 -5.94 -13.62
CA GLN A 186 4.02 -7.33 -13.27
C GLN A 186 3.09 -7.87 -12.19
N ILE A 187 2.72 -7.03 -11.21
CA ILE A 187 1.74 -7.39 -10.18
C ILE A 187 0.36 -7.59 -10.80
N ALA A 188 -0.11 -6.67 -11.65
CA ALA A 188 -1.44 -6.78 -12.27
C ALA A 188 -1.58 -8.04 -13.14
N THR A 189 -0.57 -8.33 -13.95
CA THR A 189 -0.54 -9.53 -14.79
C THR A 189 -0.49 -10.81 -13.95
N HIS A 190 0.27 -10.81 -12.85
CA HIS A 190 0.31 -11.94 -11.92
C HIS A 190 -1.05 -12.17 -11.23
N TYR A 191 -1.69 -11.12 -10.73
CA TYR A 191 -3.01 -11.22 -10.12
C TYR A 191 -4.06 -11.75 -11.09
N GLN A 192 -4.00 -11.36 -12.38
CA GLN A 192 -4.96 -11.85 -13.37
C GLN A 192 -4.92 -13.37 -13.53
N LYS A 193 -3.75 -14.01 -13.38
CA LYS A 193 -3.63 -15.48 -13.47
C LYS A 193 -4.46 -16.18 -12.39
N ILE A 194 -4.65 -15.54 -11.23
CA ILE A 194 -5.41 -16.06 -10.10
C ILE A 194 -6.87 -15.55 -10.12
N TYR A 195 -7.07 -14.30 -10.53
CA TYR A 195 -8.37 -13.63 -10.60
C TYR A 195 -8.58 -13.01 -12.00
N PRO A 196 -9.08 -13.79 -12.98
CA PRO A 196 -9.23 -13.33 -14.36
C PRO A 196 -10.16 -12.13 -14.54
N GLY A 197 -11.09 -11.95 -13.60
CA GLY A 197 -12.07 -10.86 -13.58
C GLY A 197 -11.49 -9.47 -13.28
N PHE A 198 -10.24 -9.38 -12.81
CA PHE A 198 -9.62 -8.10 -12.49
C PHE A 198 -9.36 -7.27 -13.75
N LYS A 199 -9.68 -5.98 -13.63
CA LYS A 199 -9.50 -4.98 -14.69
C LYS A 199 -8.62 -3.81 -14.26
N GLU A 200 -8.43 -3.64 -12.96
CA GLU A 200 -7.64 -2.55 -12.39
C GLU A 200 -7.16 -2.90 -10.99
N ILE A 201 -5.98 -2.38 -10.65
CA ILE A 201 -5.42 -2.44 -9.31
C ILE A 201 -4.69 -1.12 -9.00
N GLY A 202 -4.66 -0.75 -7.72
CA GLY A 202 -3.76 0.25 -7.17
C GLY A 202 -2.69 -0.43 -6.35
N VAL A 203 -1.41 -0.24 -6.66
CA VAL A 203 -0.30 -0.79 -5.89
C VAL A 203 0.28 0.33 -5.03
N ASP A 204 0.31 0.11 -3.72
CA ASP A 204 0.86 1.04 -2.73
C ASP A 204 2.29 0.58 -2.44
N ILE A 205 3.27 1.39 -2.80
CA ILE A 205 4.70 1.07 -2.76
C ILE A 205 5.42 2.05 -1.84
N GLY A 206 6.10 1.53 -0.82
CA GLY A 206 7.09 2.27 -0.04
C GLY A 206 8.49 2.12 -0.64
N ILE A 207 9.35 3.11 -0.45
CA ILE A 207 10.77 3.03 -0.80
C ILE A 207 11.58 3.18 0.47
N ASP A 208 12.50 2.26 0.73
CA ASP A 208 13.42 2.38 1.87
C ASP A 208 14.61 3.28 1.59
N LYS A 209 15.46 3.49 2.61
CA LYS A 209 16.66 4.33 2.52
C LYS A 209 17.69 3.83 1.50
N GLN A 210 17.62 2.56 1.10
CA GLN A 210 18.50 1.93 0.10
C GLN A 210 17.87 1.96 -1.30
N LEU A 211 16.80 2.73 -1.50
CA LEU A 211 16.04 2.81 -2.75
C LEU A 211 15.43 1.47 -3.17
N LYS A 212 15.23 0.52 -2.26
CA LYS A 212 14.51 -0.70 -2.57
C LYS A 212 13.00 -0.46 -2.44
N PRO A 213 12.21 -0.83 -3.47
CA PRO A 213 10.77 -0.73 -3.40
C PRO A 213 10.17 -1.89 -2.59
N TRP A 214 9.11 -1.59 -1.84
CA TRP A 214 8.34 -2.53 -1.04
C TRP A 214 6.85 -2.38 -1.32
N VAL A 215 6.19 -3.46 -1.72
CA VAL A 215 4.74 -3.51 -1.94
C VAL A 215 4.03 -3.59 -0.59
N LEU A 216 3.53 -2.46 -0.11
CA LEU A 216 2.85 -2.34 1.18
C LEU A 216 1.44 -2.93 1.12
N GLU A 217 0.73 -2.65 0.02
CA GLU A 217 -0.62 -3.15 -0.24
C GLU A 217 -0.93 -3.17 -1.75
N VAL A 218 -1.77 -4.13 -2.15
CA VAL A 218 -2.46 -4.11 -3.45
C VAL A 218 -3.94 -3.81 -3.19
N ASN A 219 -4.50 -2.83 -3.88
CA ASN A 219 -5.90 -2.43 -3.80
C ASN A 219 -6.61 -2.88 -5.07
N THR A 220 -7.60 -3.75 -4.94
CA THR A 220 -8.33 -4.33 -6.10
C THR A 220 -9.56 -3.51 -6.50
N ALA A 221 -9.86 -2.45 -5.76
CA ALA A 221 -10.88 -1.45 -6.07
C ALA A 221 -10.32 -0.04 -5.79
N PRO A 222 -9.27 0.38 -6.51
CA PRO A 222 -8.57 1.62 -6.22
C PRO A 222 -9.44 2.85 -6.52
N ASP A 223 -9.31 3.91 -5.72
CA ASP A 223 -9.93 5.20 -6.00
C ASP A 223 -9.16 5.93 -7.12
N PRO A 224 -9.80 6.27 -8.26
CA PRO A 224 -9.16 7.04 -9.32
C PRO A 224 -9.09 8.56 -9.04
N PHE A 225 -9.88 9.09 -8.10
CA PHE A 225 -10.02 10.53 -7.91
C PHE A 225 -8.81 11.18 -7.20
N ILE A 226 -7.94 10.38 -6.57
CA ILE A 226 -6.69 10.86 -5.98
C ILE A 226 -5.80 11.61 -6.99
N PHE A 227 -5.82 11.22 -8.27
CA PHE A 227 -5.03 11.87 -9.32
C PHE A 227 -5.54 13.27 -9.66
N ASN A 228 -6.80 13.59 -9.35
CA ASN A 228 -7.36 14.93 -9.54
C ASN A 228 -6.73 15.97 -8.58
N GLN A 229 -5.93 15.54 -7.61
CA GLN A 229 -5.23 16.44 -6.70
C GLN A 229 -3.95 17.03 -7.32
N LEU A 230 -3.49 16.47 -8.44
CA LEU A 230 -2.36 17.03 -9.19
C LEU A 230 -2.83 18.25 -10.01
N GLN A 231 -1.92 19.20 -10.23
CA GLN A 231 -2.15 20.34 -11.11
C GLN A 231 -2.31 19.89 -12.57
N ASP A 232 -1.38 19.07 -13.08
CA ASP A 232 -1.52 18.44 -14.40
C ASP A 232 -2.61 17.35 -14.38
N LYS A 233 -3.70 17.61 -15.11
CA LYS A 233 -4.87 16.73 -15.19
C LYS A 233 -4.75 15.62 -16.24
N LYS A 234 -3.71 15.60 -17.08
CA LYS A 234 -3.55 14.57 -18.14
C LYS A 234 -3.61 13.16 -17.58
N MET A 235 -2.92 12.93 -16.46
CA MET A 235 -2.92 11.63 -15.78
C MET A 235 -4.30 11.27 -15.23
N PHE A 236 -4.98 12.23 -14.58
CA PHE A 236 -6.32 12.02 -14.04
C PHE A 236 -7.33 11.65 -15.13
N TYR A 237 -7.38 12.39 -16.24
CA TYR A 237 -8.29 12.09 -17.34
C TYR A 237 -8.02 10.73 -17.98
N LYS A 238 -6.73 10.35 -18.12
CA LYS A 238 -6.35 9.03 -18.61
C LYS A 238 -6.85 7.91 -17.69
N VAL A 239 -6.61 8.03 -16.38
CA VAL A 239 -7.08 7.07 -15.37
C VAL A 239 -8.60 6.95 -15.40
N LEU A 240 -9.31 8.08 -15.42
CA LEU A 240 -10.77 8.12 -15.42
C LEU A 240 -11.37 7.48 -16.69
N ARG A 241 -10.78 7.75 -17.86
CA ARG A 241 -11.18 7.11 -19.14
C ARG A 241 -11.08 5.59 -19.05
N TYR A 242 -9.99 5.07 -18.50
CA TYR A 242 -9.78 3.62 -18.34
C TYR A 242 -10.73 3.03 -17.29
N THR A 243 -10.98 3.74 -16.19
CA THR A 243 -11.96 3.33 -15.17
C THR A 243 -13.36 3.18 -15.77
N ARG A 244 -13.79 4.17 -16.58
CA ARG A 244 -15.08 4.12 -17.29
C ARG A 244 -15.14 2.97 -18.29
N ALA A 245 -14.11 2.79 -19.11
CA ALA A 245 -14.01 1.66 -20.05
C ALA A 245 -14.04 0.29 -19.34
N ASN A 246 -13.62 0.22 -18.08
CA ASN A 246 -13.69 -0.98 -17.25
C ASN A 246 -15.05 -1.23 -16.58
N GLY A 247 -16.01 -0.29 -16.76
CA GLY A 247 -17.40 -0.42 -16.32
C GLY A 247 -17.71 0.21 -14.96
N ARG A 248 -16.84 1.09 -14.45
CA ARG A 248 -17.10 1.88 -13.22
C ARG A 248 -17.54 3.30 -13.59
N PHE A 249 -18.46 3.88 -12.82
CA PHE A 249 -19.00 5.23 -13.03
C PHE A 249 -19.62 5.46 -14.42
N VAL A 250 -20.18 4.40 -15.02
CA VAL A 250 -20.98 4.50 -16.24
C VAL A 250 -22.39 4.90 -15.81
N PRO A 251 -23.00 5.95 -16.38
CA PRO A 251 -24.39 6.27 -16.13
C PRO A 251 -25.27 5.04 -16.44
N ALA A 252 -26.30 4.79 -15.64
CA ALA A 252 -27.33 3.83 -16.02
C ALA A 252 -27.87 4.25 -17.40
N LYS A 253 -27.98 3.30 -18.33
CA LYS A 253 -28.71 3.56 -19.59
C LYS A 253 -30.12 3.98 -19.17
N ARG A 254 -30.50 5.23 -19.46
CA ARG A 254 -31.92 5.61 -19.44
C ARG A 254 -32.61 4.65 -20.42
N LYS A 255 -33.57 3.89 -19.91
CA LYS A 255 -34.46 3.07 -20.75
C LYS A 255 -35.30 3.98 -21.62
#